data_AF-A0A249PCP1-F1
#
_entry.id   AF-A0A249PCP1-F1
#
_cell.length_a   1.000
_cell.length_b   1.000
_cell.length_c   1.000
_cell.angle_alpha   90.00
_cell.angle_beta   90.00
_cell.angle_gamma   90.00
#
_symmetry.space_group_name_H-M   'P 1'
#
loop_
_entity.id
_entity.type
_entity.pdbx_description
1 polymer ?
#
loop_
_entity_poly.entity_id
_entity_poly.type
_entity_poly.pdbx_seq_one_letter_code
_entity_poly.pdbx_strand_id
1 'polypeptide(L)' 'MYMSKFEKGDHLRLTAKIVKVWESGLLTLHLRGYEHPVSIHEKYLDDVEIVRRPKEPKARNRRKPLYDKPT' A
#
# COMPACT_ATOMS: atom_id res chain seq x y z
N MET A 1 -9.79 -34.02 3.79
CA MET A 1 -9.24 -33.70 2.45
C MET A 1 -9.72 -32.29 2.12
N TYR A 2 -8.84 -31.27 2.20
CA TYR A 2 -9.25 -29.92 1.80
C TYR A 2 -9.30 -29.89 0.28
N MET A 3 -10.52 -29.90 -0.28
CA MET A 3 -10.69 -29.56 -1.70
C MET A 3 -10.26 -28.10 -1.85
N SER A 4 -9.19 -27.88 -2.60
CA SER A 4 -8.75 -26.53 -2.93
C SER A 4 -9.85 -25.88 -3.77
N LYS A 5 -10.35 -24.72 -3.34
CA LYS A 5 -11.40 -23.95 -4.03
C LYS A 5 -10.92 -23.33 -5.36
N PHE A 6 -9.71 -23.67 -5.79
CA PHE A 6 -9.00 -23.02 -6.88
C PHE A 6 -8.44 -24.08 -7.83
N GLU A 7 -8.63 -23.86 -9.12
CA GLU A 7 -8.09 -24.69 -10.19
C GLU A 7 -6.94 -23.98 -10.92
N LYS A 8 -6.11 -24.77 -11.61
CA LYS A 8 -5.02 -24.21 -12.42
C LYS A 8 -5.63 -23.42 -13.58
N GLY A 9 -5.33 -22.13 -13.64
CA GLY A 9 -5.85 -21.23 -14.67
C GLY A 9 -6.85 -20.21 -14.15
N ASP A 10 -7.29 -20.32 -12.89
CA ASP A 10 -8.16 -19.32 -12.29
C ASP A 10 -7.46 -17.98 -12.10
N HIS A 11 -8.15 -16.90 -12.48
CA HIS A 11 -7.72 -15.54 -12.22
C HIS A 11 -8.27 -15.07 -10.86
N LEU A 12 -7.38 -14.56 -10.00
CA LEU A 12 -7.73 -14.11 -8.66
C LEU A 12 -7.52 -12.61 -8.51
N ARG A 13 -8.45 -11.95 -7.84
CA ARG A 13 -8.33 -10.54 -7.46
C ARG A 13 -7.91 -10.45 -6.00
N LEU A 14 -6.75 -9.86 -5.75
CA LEU A 14 -6.22 -9.67 -4.40
C LEU A 14 -6.24 -8.18 -4.01
N THR A 15 -6.55 -7.90 -2.76
CA THR A 15 -6.40 -6.55 -2.19
C THR A 15 -5.05 -6.44 -1.50
N ALA A 16 -4.22 -5.48 -1.93
CA ALA A 16 -2.91 -5.23 -1.36
C ALA A 16 -2.71 -3.75 -1.04
N LYS A 17 -1.86 -3.45 -0.07
CA LYS A 17 -1.41 -2.08 0.21
C LYS A 17 -0.07 -1.85 -0.47
N ILE A 18 0.03 -0.80 -1.28
CA ILE A 18 1.32 -0.36 -1.82
C ILE A 18 2.15 0.23 -0.68
N VAL A 19 3.31 -0.37 -0.41
CA VAL A 19 4.27 0.08 0.59
C VAL A 19 5.27 1.04 -0.04
N LYS A 20 5.77 0.69 -1.23
CA LYS A 20 6.76 1.48 -1.95
C LYS A 20 6.56 1.37 -3.45
N VAL A 21 6.71 2.49 -4.13
CA VAL A 21 6.79 2.58 -5.60
C VAL A 21 8.23 2.95 -5.93
N TRP A 22 8.86 2.17 -6.81
CA TRP A 22 10.21 2.41 -7.27
C TRP A 22 10.17 3.09 -8.64
N GLU A 23 11.18 3.91 -8.94
CA GLU A 23 11.27 4.62 -10.22
C GLU A 23 11.44 3.67 -11.42
N SER A 24 11.90 2.44 -11.17
CA SER A 24 12.04 1.38 -12.17
C SER A 24 10.73 0.68 -12.55
N GLY A 25 9.58 1.11 -12.03
CA GLY A 25 8.29 0.43 -12.24
C GLY A 25 8.09 -0.81 -11.37
N LEU A 26 8.96 -1.02 -10.37
CA LEU A 26 8.76 -2.03 -9.33
C LEU A 26 7.80 -1.50 -8.26
N LEU A 27 6.92 -2.37 -7.77
CA LEU A 27 5.96 -2.07 -6.71
C LEU A 27 6.14 -3.05 -5.58
N THR A 28 6.39 -2.55 -4.38
CA THR A 28 6.42 -3.37 -3.16
C THR A 28 5.04 -3.30 -2.50
N LEU A 29 4.38 -4.44 -2.43
CA LEU A 29 3.01 -4.63 -1.95
C LEU A 29 2.99 -5.42 -0.64
N HIS A 30 2.13 -5.02 0.29
CA HIS A 30 1.83 -5.78 1.48
C HIS A 30 0.49 -6.50 1.28
N LEU A 31 0.54 -7.83 1.20
CA LEU A 31 -0.62 -8.71 1.08
C LEU A 31 -1.11 -9.11 2.47
N ARG A 32 -2.42 -9.17 2.66
CA ARG A 32 -2.99 -9.61 3.94
C ARG A 32 -2.70 -11.09 4.14
N GLY A 33 -2.15 -11.46 5.30
CA GLY A 33 -1.79 -12.84 5.63
C GLY A 33 -0.37 -13.23 5.24
N TYR A 34 0.37 -12.37 4.55
CA TYR A 34 1.80 -12.53 4.32
C TYR A 34 2.57 -11.77 5.39
N GLU A 35 3.60 -12.41 5.95
CA GLU A 35 4.49 -11.79 6.94
C GLU A 35 5.43 -10.76 6.29
N HIS A 36 5.79 -10.98 5.02
CA HIS A 36 6.73 -10.14 4.30
C HIS A 36 6.09 -9.52 3.05
N PRO A 37 6.49 -8.29 2.69
CA PRO A 37 6.01 -7.64 1.49
C PRO A 37 6.58 -8.31 0.22
N VAL A 38 5.79 -8.29 -0.85
CA VAL A 38 6.13 -8.87 -2.14
C VAL A 38 6.39 -7.76 -3.14
N SER A 39 7.43 -7.88 -3.97
CA SER A 39 7.71 -6.92 -5.03
C SER A 39 7.28 -7.47 -6.40
N ILE A 40 6.48 -6.70 -7.13
CA ILE A 40 5.95 -7.05 -8.46
C ILE A 40 6.20 -5.88 -9.40
N HIS A 41 6.53 -6.16 -10.66
CA HIS A 41 6.67 -5.12 -11.67
C HIS A 41 5.30 -4.72 -12.23
N GLU A 42 5.06 -3.43 -12.42
CA GLU A 42 3.79 -2.89 -12.91
C GLU A 42 3.29 -3.50 -14.23
N LYS A 43 4.18 -3.99 -15.10
CA LYS A 43 3.84 -4.60 -16.40
C LYS A 43 3.10 -5.95 -16.29
N TYR A 44 3.07 -6.55 -15.10
CA TYR A 44 2.38 -7.81 -14.82
C TYR A 44 1.07 -7.60 -14.05
N LEU A 45 0.62 -6.34 -13.94
CA LEU A 45 -0.59 -5.96 -13.24
C LEU A 45 -1.63 -5.50 -14.27
N ASP A 46 -2.45 -6.43 -14.76
CA ASP A 46 -3.44 -6.13 -15.80
C ASP A 46 -4.75 -5.52 -15.24
N ASP A 47 -5.30 -6.09 -14.15
CA ASP A 47 -6.58 -5.67 -13.56
C ASP A 47 -6.39 -5.05 -12.16
N VAL A 48 -5.91 -3.80 -12.12
CA VAL A 48 -5.73 -3.07 -10.86
C VAL A 48 -6.81 -2.01 -10.67
N GLU A 49 -7.65 -2.22 -9.65
CA GLU A 49 -8.51 -1.16 -9.14
C GLU A 49 -7.85 -0.44 -7.97
N ILE A 50 -7.45 0.81 -8.21
CA ILE A 50 -6.78 1.63 -7.21
C ILE A 50 -7.84 2.35 -6.37
N VAL A 51 -8.18 1.77 -5.22
CA VAL A 51 -8.97 2.46 -4.21
C VAL A 51 -8.06 3.44 -3.45
N ARG A 52 -8.00 4.71 -3.90
CA ARG A 52 -7.24 5.76 -3.20
C ARG A 52 -7.92 6.09 -1.87
N ARG A 53 -7.39 5.59 -0.76
CA ARG A 53 -7.77 6.11 0.55
C ARG A 53 -7.33 7.58 0.64
N PRO A 54 -8.19 8.49 1.17
CA PRO A 54 -7.82 9.87 1.36
C PRO A 54 -6.56 9.94 2.23
N LYS A 55 -5.58 10.71 1.77
CA LYS A 55 -4.32 10.92 2.45
C LYS A 55 -4.62 11.49 3.84
N GLU A 56 -4.20 10.80 4.91
CA GLU A 56 -4.31 11.35 6.26
C GLU A 56 -3.73 12.77 6.26
N PRO A 57 -4.46 13.76 6.81
CA PRO A 57 -3.99 15.13 6.80
C PRO A 57 -2.64 15.17 7.51
N LYS A 58 -1.61 15.66 6.80
CA LYS A 58 -0.29 15.89 7.39
C LYS A 58 -0.51 16.67 8.68
N ALA A 59 -0.04 16.11 9.80
CA ALA A 59 -0.10 16.78 11.10
C ALA A 59 0.37 18.22 10.91
N ARG A 60 -0.56 19.16 11.01
CA ARG A 60 -0.29 20.59 10.89
C ARG A 60 0.73 20.87 11.98
N ASN A 61 1.98 21.12 11.59
CA ASN A 61 3.03 21.56 12.50
C ASN A 61 2.44 22.67 13.36
N ARG A 62 2.01 22.32 14.58
CA ARG A 62 1.54 23.25 15.58
C ARG A 62 2.81 23.94 16.02
N ARG A 63 3.26 24.91 15.22
CA ARG A 63 4.27 25.89 15.60
C ARG A 63 3.78 26.45 16.93
N LYS A 64 4.36 25.98 18.04
CA LYS A 64 4.22 26.66 19.32
C LYS A 64 4.61 28.11 19.02
N PRO A 65 3.79 29.12 19.36
CA PRO A 65 4.23 30.50 19.26
C PRO A 65 5.48 30.63 20.13
N LEU A 66 6.58 30.95 19.48
CA LEU A 66 7.87 31.22 20.09
C LEU A 66 7.90 32.72 20.37
N TYR A 67 7.32 33.19 21.46
CA TYR A 67 7.65 34.53 21.96
C TYR A 67 7.55 34.65 23.48
N ASP A 68 8.68 35.08 24.04
CA ASP A 68 8.93 35.63 25.36
C ASP A 68 8.13 36.92 25.63
N LYS A 69 7.69 37.09 26.88
CA LYS A 69 7.75 38.38 27.57
C LYS A 69 8.17 38.14 29.02
N PRO A 70 9.28 38.71 29.52
CA PRO A 70 9.45 38.88 30.95
C PRO A 70 8.43 39.93 31.41
N THR A 71 7.69 39.63 32.49
CA THR A 71 6.97 40.64 33.26
C THR A 71 7.81 41.02 34.46
#